data_AF-S9RXH1-F1
#
_entry.id   AF-S9RXH1-F1
#
_cell.length_a   1.000
_cell.length_b   1.000
_cell.length_c   1.000
_cell.angle_alpha   90.00
_cell.angle_beta   90.00
_cell.angle_gamma   90.00
#
_symmetry.space_group_name_H-M   'P 1'
#
loop_
_entity.id
_entity.type
_entity.pdbx_description
1 polymer ?
#
loop_
_entity_poly.entity_id
_entity_poly.type
_entity_poly.pdbx_seq_one_letter_code
_entity_poly.pdbx_strand_id
1 'polypeptide(L)'
;MRFTAFATALGLVAGALPATAQSIEIDGTRVAECLSGEAAQAEPGQCITEAHAGCLGLSPDEAPQAATLCFVEAKQQWGALVSERMKALGEEVAPEALTRLQINARYDLLSDMLQCERVEALAKAGEASAEQITLGRARCEATATGFLFARLTRAGGDSAEIETSDDSGADE
;
A
#
# COMPACT_ATOMS: atom_id res chain seq x y z
N MET A 1 29.57 71.60 -1.45
CA MET A 1 28.21 71.26 -1.90
C MET A 1 28.35 70.61 -3.27
N ARG A 2 28.01 69.35 -3.58
CA ARG A 2 27.13 68.32 -3.00
C ARG A 2 27.74 66.95 -3.36
N PHE A 3 27.74 65.99 -2.43
CA PHE A 3 28.05 64.58 -2.71
C PHE A 3 26.74 63.84 -3.00
N THR A 4 26.59 63.25 -4.18
CA THR A 4 25.49 62.33 -4.52
C THR A 4 25.90 60.91 -4.14
N ALA A 5 25.23 60.35 -3.13
CA ALA A 5 25.39 58.96 -2.71
C ALA A 5 24.53 58.04 -3.60
N PHE A 6 25.16 57.08 -4.28
CA PHE A 6 24.50 55.95 -4.89
C PHE A 6 24.26 54.89 -3.80
N ALA A 7 23.01 54.72 -3.39
CA ALA A 7 22.60 53.66 -2.47
C ALA A 7 22.37 52.37 -3.26
N THR A 8 23.26 51.40 -3.07
CA THR A 8 23.15 50.05 -3.62
C THR A 8 22.10 49.27 -2.82
N ALA A 9 20.92 49.06 -3.39
CA ALA A 9 19.91 48.18 -2.82
C ALA A 9 20.31 46.72 -3.09
N LEU A 10 20.83 46.04 -2.07
CA LEU A 10 21.12 44.62 -2.09
C LEU A 10 19.78 43.87 -1.90
N GLY A 11 19.22 43.37 -3.00
CA GLY A 11 18.00 42.56 -2.98
C GLY A 11 18.25 41.22 -2.29
N LEU A 12 17.55 40.97 -1.17
CA LEU A 12 17.42 39.64 -0.58
C LEU A 12 16.66 38.74 -1.56
N VAL A 13 17.39 37.84 -2.22
CA VAL A 13 16.79 36.68 -2.89
C VAL A 13 16.47 35.67 -1.79
N ALA A 14 15.23 35.67 -1.32
CA ALA A 14 14.69 34.60 -0.49
C ALA A 14 14.61 33.33 -1.35
N GLY A 15 15.56 32.42 -1.16
CA GLY A 15 15.54 31.11 -1.79
C GLY A 15 14.32 30.32 -1.32
N ALA A 16 13.35 30.13 -2.20
CA ALA A 16 12.34 29.11 -2.03
C ALA A 16 13.05 27.74 -2.05
N LEU A 17 13.20 27.12 -0.88
CA LEU A 17 13.66 25.75 -0.79
C LEU A 17 12.64 24.87 -1.53
N PRO A 18 13.07 24.01 -2.47
CA PRO A 18 12.16 23.09 -3.13
C PRO A 18 11.52 22.21 -2.07
N ALA A 19 10.19 22.18 -2.03
CA ALA A 19 9.45 21.19 -1.27
C ALA A 19 9.88 19.82 -1.81
N THR A 20 10.75 19.12 -1.06
CA THR A 20 11.13 17.76 -1.39
C THR A 20 9.87 16.91 -1.24
N ALA A 21 9.34 16.43 -2.35
CA ALA A 21 8.31 15.39 -2.34
C ALA A 21 8.83 14.24 -1.48
N GLN A 22 8.23 14.04 -0.31
CA GLN A 22 8.52 12.89 0.53
C GLN A 22 7.84 11.70 -0.15
N SER A 23 8.59 10.99 -1.00
CA SER A 23 8.14 9.72 -1.57
C SER A 23 8.00 8.73 -0.42
N ILE A 24 6.87 8.02 -0.36
CA ILE A 24 6.74 6.88 0.54
C ILE A 24 7.72 5.78 0.10
N GLU A 25 8.22 4.97 1.03
CA GLU A 25 8.97 3.76 0.73
C GLU A 25 8.38 2.62 1.56
N ILE A 26 7.79 1.64 0.88
CA ILE A 26 7.21 0.44 1.48
C ILE A 26 8.27 -0.66 1.44
N ASP A 27 8.84 -0.97 2.61
CA ASP A 27 9.76 -2.09 2.79
C ASP A 27 8.98 -3.40 2.88
N GLY A 28 8.96 -4.15 1.76
CA GLY A 28 8.28 -5.44 1.68
C GLY A 28 8.83 -6.50 2.63
N THR A 29 10.13 -6.46 2.97
CA THR A 29 10.75 -7.39 3.92
C THR A 29 10.25 -7.10 5.33
N ARG A 30 10.28 -5.84 5.76
CA ARG A 30 9.74 -5.43 7.07
C ARG A 30 8.26 -5.75 7.21
N VAL A 31 7.48 -5.57 6.15
CA VAL A 31 6.06 -5.94 6.14
C VAL A 31 5.90 -7.46 6.27
N ALA A 32 6.66 -8.25 5.50
CA ALA A 32 6.60 -9.71 5.58
C ALA A 32 6.97 -10.23 6.98
N GLU A 33 7.99 -9.63 7.61
CA GLU A 33 8.35 -9.89 9.01
C GLU A 33 7.18 -9.59 9.96
N CYS A 34 6.53 -8.43 9.83
CA CYS A 34 5.35 -8.10 10.62
C CYS A 34 4.22 -9.12 10.42
N LEU A 35 3.96 -9.52 9.17
CA LEU A 35 2.91 -10.48 8.82
C LEU A 35 3.17 -11.89 9.34
N SER A 36 4.42 -12.24 9.67
CA SER A 36 4.78 -13.54 10.25
C SER A 36 4.43 -13.67 11.74
N GLY A 37 4.19 -12.55 12.44
CA GLY A 37 3.81 -12.57 13.86
C GLY A 37 2.38 -13.07 14.10
N GLU A 38 2.16 -13.81 15.19
CA GLU A 38 0.85 -14.42 15.53
C GLU A 38 -0.31 -13.41 15.55
N ALA A 39 -0.10 -12.21 16.07
CA ALA A 39 -1.14 -11.17 16.11
C ALA A 39 -1.51 -10.67 14.70
N ALA A 40 -0.53 -10.56 13.81
CA ALA A 40 -0.77 -10.13 12.43
C ALA A 40 -1.50 -11.20 11.62
N GLN A 41 -1.37 -12.48 11.97
CA GLN A 41 -2.11 -13.57 11.32
C GLN A 41 -3.63 -13.36 11.43
N ALA A 42 -4.12 -12.97 12.61
CA ALA A 42 -5.51 -12.62 12.82
C ALA A 42 -5.89 -11.28 12.16
N GLU A 43 -5.01 -10.28 12.23
CA GLU A 43 -5.32 -8.91 11.79
C GLU A 43 -4.16 -8.28 10.98
N PRO A 44 -4.05 -8.54 9.66
CA PRO A 44 -2.98 -7.96 8.82
C PRO A 44 -3.02 -6.43 8.71
N GLY A 45 -4.15 -5.81 9.08
CA GLY A 45 -4.39 -4.39 8.93
C GLY A 45 -3.38 -3.51 9.69
N GLN A 46 -2.83 -4.00 10.80
CA GLN A 46 -1.80 -3.26 11.54
C GLN A 46 -0.52 -3.09 10.73
N CYS A 47 0.02 -4.17 10.15
CA CYS A 47 1.23 -4.11 9.34
C CYS A 47 1.08 -3.18 8.13
N ILE A 48 -0.10 -3.20 7.50
CA ILE A 48 -0.40 -2.31 6.36
C ILE A 48 -0.52 -0.86 6.83
N THR A 49 -1.15 -0.62 7.98
CA THR A 49 -1.26 0.72 8.57
C THR A 49 0.10 1.30 8.93
N GLU A 50 0.99 0.49 9.49
CA GLU A 50 2.37 0.88 9.80
C GLU A 50 3.16 1.20 8.52
N ALA A 51 3.00 0.41 7.46
CA ALA A 51 3.58 0.70 6.16
C ALA A 51 3.05 2.01 5.55
N HIS A 52 1.84 2.45 5.92
CA HIS A 52 1.25 3.72 5.50
C HIS A 52 1.56 4.89 6.44
N ALA A 53 2.33 4.70 7.52
CA ALA A 53 2.56 5.74 8.53
C ALA A 53 3.06 7.07 7.94
N GLY A 54 3.91 7.02 6.91
CA GLY A 54 4.37 8.21 6.19
C GLY A 54 3.23 9.01 5.55
N CYS A 55 2.30 8.34 4.87
CA CYS A 55 1.13 9.01 4.28
C CYS A 55 0.14 9.48 5.34
N LEU A 56 -0.02 8.73 6.44
CA LEU A 56 -0.90 9.07 7.55
C LEU A 56 -0.40 10.28 8.36
N GLY A 57 0.90 10.56 8.31
CA GLY A 57 1.50 11.75 8.92
C GLY A 57 1.21 13.06 8.16
N LEU A 58 0.69 12.98 6.92
CA LEU A 58 0.30 14.15 6.14
C LEU A 58 -1.09 14.62 6.57
N SER A 59 -1.19 15.90 6.96
CA SER A 59 -2.45 16.52 7.36
C SER A 59 -3.46 16.55 6.20
N PRO A 60 -4.62 15.87 6.32
CA PRO A 60 -5.64 15.88 5.29
C PRO A 60 -6.26 17.26 5.04
N ASP A 61 -6.26 18.13 6.05
CA ASP A 61 -6.88 19.46 5.98
C ASP A 61 -5.90 20.51 5.42
N GLU A 62 -4.60 20.34 5.68
CA GLU A 62 -3.57 21.29 5.25
C GLU A 62 -2.95 20.91 3.90
N ALA A 63 -2.81 19.61 3.61
CA ALA A 63 -2.16 19.10 2.41
C ALA A 63 -2.87 17.88 1.78
N PRO A 64 -4.17 17.96 1.47
CA PRO A 64 -4.95 16.82 0.95
C PRO A 64 -4.38 16.24 -0.36
N GLN A 65 -3.84 17.08 -1.25
CA GLN A 65 -3.26 16.62 -2.51
C GLN A 65 -1.96 15.84 -2.29
N ALA A 66 -1.13 16.27 -1.34
CA ALA A 66 0.10 15.55 -0.99
C ALA A 66 -0.22 14.20 -0.34
N ALA A 67 -1.19 14.16 0.58
CA ALA A 67 -1.67 12.92 1.18
C ALA A 67 -2.24 11.96 0.12
N THR A 68 -3.03 12.49 -0.82
CA THR A 68 -3.60 11.70 -1.93
C THR A 68 -2.49 11.10 -2.79
N LEU A 69 -1.52 11.91 -3.21
CA LEU A 69 -0.39 11.45 -4.03
C LEU A 69 0.41 10.35 -3.30
N CYS A 70 0.67 10.51 -2.00
CA CYS A 70 1.36 9.52 -1.20
C CYS A 70 0.64 8.15 -1.24
N PHE A 71 -0.69 8.12 -1.09
CA PHE A 71 -1.43 6.86 -1.17
C PHE A 71 -1.49 6.27 -2.60
N VAL A 72 -1.49 7.11 -3.64
CA VAL A 72 -1.37 6.63 -5.03
C VAL A 72 -0.01 5.96 -5.25
N GLU A 73 1.08 6.55 -4.74
CA GLU A 73 2.42 5.96 -4.78
C GLU A 73 2.49 4.67 -3.95
N ALA A 74 1.88 4.65 -2.76
CA ALA A 74 1.79 3.47 -1.92
C ALA A 74 1.10 2.30 -2.65
N LYS A 75 0.00 2.57 -3.37
CA LYS A 75 -0.67 1.56 -4.21
C LYS A 75 0.27 0.98 -5.28
N GLN A 76 1.07 1.83 -5.92
CA GLN A 76 2.01 1.38 -6.95
C GLN A 76 3.12 0.50 -6.35
N GLN A 77 3.66 0.88 -5.20
CA GLN A 77 4.68 0.08 -4.51
C GLN A 77 4.13 -1.25 -4.01
N TRP A 78 2.91 -1.27 -3.45
CA TRP A 78 2.23 -2.53 -3.14
C TRP A 78 2.03 -3.40 -4.38
N GLY A 79 1.67 -2.81 -5.52
CA GLY A 79 1.54 -3.54 -6.80
C GLY A 79 2.85 -4.18 -7.26
N ALA A 80 3.98 -3.49 -7.05
CA ALA A 80 5.31 -4.05 -7.32
C ALA A 80 5.61 -5.24 -6.40
N LEU A 81 5.39 -5.09 -5.09
CA LEU A 81 5.57 -6.16 -4.10
C LEU A 81 4.68 -7.38 -4.37
N VAL A 82 3.42 -7.16 -4.76
CA VAL A 82 2.50 -8.24 -5.20
C VAL A 82 3.07 -8.98 -6.41
N SER A 83 3.58 -8.24 -7.40
CA SER A 83 4.14 -8.82 -8.62
C SER A 83 5.40 -9.64 -8.33
N GLU A 84 6.26 -9.15 -7.44
CA GLU A 84 7.46 -9.86 -6.97
C GLU A 84 7.09 -11.12 -6.19
N ARG A 85 6.17 -11.01 -5.24
CA ARG A 85 5.70 -12.16 -4.46
C ARG A 85 5.08 -13.24 -5.34
N MET A 86 4.27 -12.86 -6.34
CA MET A 86 3.67 -13.81 -7.28
C MET A 86 4.72 -14.53 -8.14
N LYS A 87 5.83 -13.88 -8.50
CA LYS A 87 6.94 -14.53 -9.20
C LYS A 87 7.63 -15.54 -8.28
N ALA A 88 7.95 -15.16 -7.04
CA ALA A 88 8.56 -16.05 -6.05
C ALA A 88 7.69 -17.28 -5.76
N LEU A 89 6.37 -17.10 -5.65
CA LEU A 89 5.44 -18.22 -5.49
C LEU A 89 5.54 -19.26 -6.62
N GLY A 90 5.90 -18.85 -7.85
CA GLY A 90 6.10 -19.78 -8.96
C GLY A 90 7.28 -20.74 -8.79
N GLU A 91 8.18 -20.44 -7.86
CA GLU A 91 9.30 -21.31 -7.46
C GLU A 91 8.95 -22.13 -6.20
N GLU A 92 7.94 -21.71 -5.44
CA GLU A 92 7.56 -22.31 -4.15
C GLU A 92 6.40 -23.32 -4.25
N VAL A 93 5.51 -23.18 -5.24
CA VAL A 93 4.30 -24.02 -5.35
C VAL A 93 4.14 -24.69 -6.71
N ALA A 94 3.36 -25.77 -6.75
CA ALA A 94 3.04 -26.48 -7.98
C ALA A 94 2.31 -25.58 -9.01
N PRO A 95 2.47 -25.81 -10.33
CA PRO A 95 1.88 -24.97 -11.37
C PRO A 95 0.34 -24.83 -11.30
N GLU A 96 -0.39 -25.89 -10.94
CA GLU A 96 -1.84 -25.79 -10.77
C GLU A 96 -2.22 -24.94 -9.55
N ALA A 97 -1.45 -25.02 -8.47
CA ALA A 97 -1.65 -24.19 -7.28
C ALA A 97 -1.36 -22.72 -7.58
N LEU A 98 -0.27 -22.42 -8.28
CA LEU A 98 0.07 -21.06 -8.74
C LEU A 98 -1.06 -20.47 -9.59
N THR A 99 -1.60 -21.26 -10.52
CA THR A 99 -2.71 -20.83 -11.39
C THR A 99 -3.95 -20.45 -10.56
N ARG A 100 -4.33 -21.28 -9.58
CA ARG A 100 -5.44 -20.97 -8.66
C ARG A 100 -5.17 -19.71 -7.84
N LEU A 101 -3.95 -19.55 -7.31
CA LEU A 101 -3.55 -18.36 -6.56
C LEU A 101 -3.65 -17.09 -7.41
N GLN A 102 -3.21 -17.12 -8.67
CA GLN A 102 -3.33 -15.99 -9.58
C GLN A 102 -4.79 -15.61 -9.87
N ILE A 103 -5.66 -16.61 -10.08
CA ILE A 103 -7.09 -16.39 -10.30
C ILE A 103 -7.72 -15.75 -9.06
N ASN A 104 -7.51 -16.34 -7.88
CA ASN A 104 -8.07 -15.84 -6.63
C ASN A 104 -7.55 -14.44 -6.31
N ALA A 105 -6.25 -14.21 -6.42
CA ALA A 105 -5.62 -12.90 -6.22
C ALA A 105 -6.27 -11.80 -7.07
N ARG A 106 -6.56 -12.10 -8.35
CA ARG A 106 -7.24 -11.16 -9.24
C ARG A 106 -8.65 -10.83 -8.77
N TYR A 107 -9.45 -11.84 -8.44
CA TYR A 107 -10.84 -11.63 -8.05
C TYR A 107 -10.98 -11.02 -6.65
N ASP A 108 -10.11 -11.39 -5.72
CA ASP A 108 -10.02 -10.77 -4.39
C ASP A 108 -9.71 -9.28 -4.51
N LEU A 109 -8.72 -8.92 -5.34
CA LEU A 109 -8.41 -7.52 -5.58
C LEU A 109 -9.59 -6.77 -6.21
N LEU A 110 -10.27 -7.35 -7.21
CA LEU A 110 -11.45 -6.74 -7.83
C LEU A 110 -12.58 -6.53 -6.82
N SER A 111 -12.82 -7.50 -5.94
CA SER A 111 -13.80 -7.39 -4.87
C SER A 111 -13.46 -6.24 -3.91
N ASP A 112 -12.19 -6.15 -3.49
CA ASP A 112 -11.74 -5.09 -2.59
C ASP A 112 -11.81 -3.70 -3.27
N MET A 113 -11.45 -3.59 -4.56
CA MET A 113 -11.61 -2.36 -5.34
C MET A 113 -13.08 -1.93 -5.43
N LEU A 114 -14.01 -2.87 -5.62
CA LEU A 114 -15.44 -2.58 -5.64
C LEU A 114 -15.94 -2.03 -4.29
N GLN A 115 -15.39 -2.51 -3.17
CA GLN A 115 -15.70 -1.93 -1.85
C GLN A 115 -15.19 -0.49 -1.74
N CYS A 116 -14.01 -0.19 -2.30
CA CYS A 116 -13.52 1.19 -2.35
C CYS A 116 -14.43 2.11 -3.17
N GLU A 117 -14.93 1.65 -4.32
CA GLU A 117 -15.91 2.40 -5.12
C GLU A 117 -17.23 2.61 -4.38
N ARG A 118 -17.69 1.59 -3.63
CA ARG A 118 -18.88 1.71 -2.79
C ARG A 118 -18.70 2.77 -1.70
N VAL A 119 -17.55 2.78 -1.02
CA VAL A 119 -17.25 3.79 0.00
C VAL A 119 -17.16 5.19 -0.62
N GLU A 120 -16.55 5.32 -1.80
CA GLU A 120 -16.51 6.58 -2.55
C GLU A 120 -17.93 7.07 -2.90
N ALA A 121 -18.79 6.19 -3.39
CA ALA A 121 -20.18 6.52 -3.74
C ALA A 121 -20.99 6.96 -2.52
N LEU A 122 -20.80 6.29 -1.37
CA LEU A 122 -21.43 6.69 -0.11
C LEU A 122 -20.92 8.06 0.36
N ALA A 123 -19.62 8.33 0.24
CA ALA A 123 -19.04 9.63 0.60
C ALA A 123 -19.58 10.76 -0.30
N LYS A 124 -19.73 10.53 -1.60
CA LYS A 124 -20.37 11.46 -2.55
C LYS A 124 -21.83 11.77 -2.23
N ALA A 125 -22.55 10.80 -1.65
CA ALA A 125 -23.93 10.99 -1.22
C ALA A 125 -24.05 11.71 0.14
N GLY A 126 -22.93 11.86 0.87
CA GLY A 126 -22.85 12.55 2.15
C GLY A 126 -22.34 13.99 2.04
N GLU A 127 -21.72 14.47 3.12
CA GLU A 127 -21.19 15.84 3.25
C GLU A 127 -19.67 15.96 3.02
N ALA A 128 -19.02 14.89 2.54
CA ALA A 128 -17.59 14.90 2.32
C ALA A 128 -17.21 15.84 1.15
N SER A 129 -16.12 16.59 1.32
CA SER A 129 -15.52 17.38 0.24
C SER A 129 -14.94 16.49 -0.87
N ALA A 130 -14.74 17.04 -2.06
CA ALA A 130 -14.15 16.33 -3.19
C ALA A 130 -12.73 15.82 -2.87
N GLU A 131 -11.96 16.61 -2.12
CA GLU A 131 -10.62 16.28 -1.64
C GLU A 131 -10.65 15.10 -0.67
N GLN A 132 -11.58 15.10 0.30
CA GLN A 132 -11.76 13.99 1.24
C GLN A 132 -12.18 12.70 0.54
N ILE A 133 -13.08 12.80 -0.45
CA ILE A 133 -13.52 11.64 -1.25
C ILE A 133 -12.35 11.04 -2.03
N THR A 134 -11.55 11.90 -2.68
CA THR A 134 -10.41 11.46 -3.50
C THR A 134 -9.31 10.85 -2.64
N LEU A 135 -8.96 11.48 -1.51
CA LEU A 135 -8.02 10.95 -0.54
C LEU A 135 -8.50 9.61 0.04
N GLY A 136 -9.76 9.53 0.45
CA GLY A 136 -10.37 8.33 1.01
C GLY A 136 -10.32 7.15 0.03
N ARG A 137 -10.62 7.41 -1.26
CA ARG A 137 -10.49 6.43 -2.33
C ARG A 137 -9.04 5.97 -2.50
N ALA A 138 -8.09 6.89 -2.63
CA ALA A 138 -6.67 6.56 -2.80
C ALA A 138 -6.15 5.70 -1.66
N ARG A 139 -6.49 6.06 -0.41
CA ARG A 139 -6.16 5.27 0.79
C ARG A 139 -6.76 3.87 0.75
N CYS A 140 -8.04 3.75 0.38
CA CYS A 140 -8.71 2.46 0.29
C CYS A 140 -8.02 1.55 -0.73
N GLU A 141 -7.76 2.06 -1.93
CA GLU A 141 -7.12 1.27 -3.00
C GLU A 141 -5.70 0.81 -2.61
N ALA A 142 -4.91 1.69 -1.97
CA ALA A 142 -3.60 1.33 -1.45
C ALA A 142 -3.68 0.23 -0.38
N THR A 143 -4.65 0.34 0.52
CA THR A 143 -4.88 -0.64 1.61
C THR A 143 -5.30 -1.99 1.06
N ALA A 144 -6.23 -2.02 0.11
CA ALA A 144 -6.68 -3.23 -0.57
C ALA A 144 -5.53 -3.94 -1.31
N THR A 145 -4.64 -3.19 -1.97
CA THR A 145 -3.45 -3.76 -2.61
C THR A 145 -2.47 -4.32 -1.56
N GLY A 146 -2.32 -3.66 -0.41
CA GLY A 146 -1.56 -4.19 0.73
C GLY A 146 -2.15 -5.49 1.31
N PHE A 147 -3.48 -5.59 1.43
CA PHE A 147 -4.13 -6.83 1.87
C PHE A 147 -3.93 -7.98 0.88
N LEU A 148 -3.89 -7.69 -0.43
CA LEU A 148 -3.53 -8.71 -1.42
C LEU A 148 -2.10 -9.22 -1.19
N PHE A 149 -1.13 -8.34 -0.98
CA PHE A 149 0.24 -8.74 -0.64
C PHE A 149 0.28 -9.61 0.62
N ALA A 150 -0.49 -9.26 1.65
CA ALA A 150 -0.57 -10.04 2.88
C ALA A 150 -1.11 -11.45 2.64
N ARG A 151 -2.18 -11.60 1.83
CA ARG A 151 -2.73 -12.91 1.45
C ARG A 151 -1.71 -13.77 0.68
N LEU A 152 -1.01 -13.18 -0.28
CA LEU A 152 0.01 -13.88 -1.07
C LEU A 152 1.24 -14.28 -0.25
N THR A 153 1.60 -13.47 0.75
CA THR A 153 2.71 -13.80 1.66
C THR A 153 2.40 -15.06 2.44
N ARG A 154 1.15 -15.25 2.88
CA ARG A 154 0.70 -16.42 3.64
C ARG A 154 0.52 -17.68 2.79
N ALA A 155 0.05 -17.52 1.55
CA ALA A 155 -0.23 -18.65 0.65
C ALA A 155 0.96 -19.58 0.38
N GLY A 156 2.20 -19.08 0.48
CA GLY A 156 3.41 -19.91 0.34
C GLY A 156 3.71 -20.82 1.54
N GLY A 157 3.12 -20.55 2.71
CA GLY A 157 3.29 -21.37 3.92
C GLY A 157 2.41 -22.63 3.93
N ASP A 158 1.15 -22.50 3.51
CA ASP A 158 0.14 -23.57 3.62
C ASP A 158 0.34 -24.72 2.62
N SER A 159 1.14 -24.53 1.56
CA SER A 159 1.39 -25.58 0.56
C SER A 159 2.40 -26.64 1.01
N ALA A 160 3.16 -26.39 2.09
CA ALA A 160 4.13 -27.33 2.63
C ALA A 160 3.48 -28.45 3.48
N GLU A 161 2.23 -28.28 3.95
CA GLU A 161 1.56 -29.27 4.82
C GLU A 161 0.71 -30.31 4.08
N ILE A 162 0.45 -30.15 2.77
CA ILE A 162 -0.41 -31.08 2.02
C ILE A 162 0.33 -32.35 1.56
N GLU A 163 1.67 -32.36 1.52
CA GLU A 163 2.43 -33.55 1.08
C GLU A 163 2.57 -34.66 2.15
N THR A 164 2.06 -34.50 3.38
CA THR A 164 2.24 -35.51 4.45
C THR A 164 0.98 -36.30 4.84
N SER A 165 -0.18 -36.11 4.18
CA SER A 165 -1.43 -36.78 4.61
C SER A 165 -1.82 -38.05 3.86
N ASP A 166 -1.00 -38.55 2.92
CA ASP A 166 -1.28 -39.78 2.15
C ASP A 166 -0.30 -40.92 2.52
N ASP A 167 -0.28 -41.34 3.79
CA ASP A 167 0.21 -42.68 4.16
C ASP A 167 -0.37 -43.13 5.51
N SER A 168 -1.54 -43.78 5.49
CA SER A 168 -2.00 -44.72 6.53
C SER A 168 -3.36 -45.31 6.15
N GLY A 169 -3.38 -46.56 5.68
CA GLY A 169 -4.63 -47.33 5.66
C GLY A 169 -4.77 -48.42 4.63
N ALA A 170 -3.71 -49.17 4.31
CA ALA A 170 -3.86 -50.50 3.72
C ALA A 170 -2.98 -51.46 4.51
N ASP A 171 -3.55 -52.02 5.58
CA ASP A 171 -3.30 -53.37 6.08
C ASP A 171 -4.08 -53.53 7.42
N GLU A 172 -5.22 -54.22 7.35
CA GLU A 172 -5.65 -55.31 8.26
C GLU A 172 -7.05 -55.83 7.87
#